data_AF-B9L4E0-F1
#
_entry.id   AF-B9L4E0-F1
#
_cell.length_a   1.000
_cell.length_b   1.000
_cell.length_c   1.000
_cell.angle_alpha   90.00
_cell.angle_beta   90.00
_cell.angle_gamma   90.00
#
_symmetry.space_group_name_H-M   'P 1'
#
loop_
_entity.id
_entity.type
_entity.pdbx_description
1 polymer ?
#
loop_
_entity_poly.entity_id
_entity_poly.type
_entity_poly.pdbx_seq_one_letter_code
_entity_poly.pdbx_strand_id
1 'polypeptide(L)'
;MYIGRFPYGRYDRPPQPDLTLEDLRRVYVLVPREDGSGNENLTVAEMSDRQFREWIVAKAALHGVPLIPPLGRIGLETRLRLLNYLIHQGVRIYLIDQSST
;
A
#
# COMPACT_ATOMS: atom_id res chain seq x y z
N MET A 1 20.16 18.32 -8.54
CA MET A 1 19.54 17.07 -9.04
C MET A 1 20.39 15.91 -8.52
N TYR A 2 19.95 15.21 -7.47
CA TYR A 2 20.75 14.19 -6.81
C TYR A 2 20.43 12.82 -7.44
N ILE A 3 21.35 12.28 -8.24
CA ILE A 3 21.20 10.95 -8.85
C ILE A 3 21.94 9.95 -7.96
N GLY A 4 21.24 9.44 -6.94
CA GLY A 4 21.74 8.31 -6.16
C GLY A 4 21.57 7.01 -6.96
N ARG A 5 22.62 6.18 -7.06
CA ARG A 5 22.48 4.79 -7.49
C ARG A 5 21.84 4.00 -6.34
N PHE A 6 20.59 3.62 -6.50
CA PHE A 6 19.91 2.70 -5.60
C PHE A 6 19.80 1.32 -6.27
N PRO A 7 19.76 0.22 -5.49
CA PRO A 7 19.76 -1.14 -6.02
C PRO A 7 18.54 -1.48 -6.90
N TYR A 8 17.55 -0.58 -7.02
CA TYR A 8 16.27 -0.83 -7.68
C TYR A 8 15.95 0.13 -8.86
N GLY A 9 16.94 0.91 -9.35
CA GLY A 9 16.79 1.69 -10.59
C GLY A 9 17.13 3.17 -10.47
N ARG A 10 16.79 3.94 -11.52
CA ARG A 10 16.91 5.40 -11.54
C ARG A 10 15.63 6.00 -10.94
N TYR A 11 15.77 6.66 -9.79
CA TYR A 11 14.67 7.40 -9.18
C TYR A 11 14.94 8.90 -9.25
N ASP A 12 13.93 9.68 -9.62
CA ASP A 12 14.00 11.15 -9.59
C ASP A 12 13.97 11.72 -8.15
N ARG A 13 13.72 10.87 -7.15
CA ARG A 13 13.63 11.19 -5.72
C ARG A 13 14.23 10.04 -4.87
N PRO A 14 14.70 10.30 -3.65
CA PRO A 14 15.20 9.24 -2.76
C PRO A 14 14.13 8.15 -2.57
N PRO A 15 14.51 6.86 -2.57
CA PRO A 15 13.57 5.75 -2.40
C PRO A 15 12.82 5.90 -1.08
N GLN A 16 11.53 5.54 -1.08
CA GLN A 16 10.76 5.48 0.15
C GLN A 16 11.30 4.32 1.00
N PRO A 17 11.47 4.48 2.33
CA PRO A 17 11.80 3.35 3.19
C PRO A 17 10.66 2.31 3.18
N ASP A 18 11.03 1.07 3.45
CA ASP A 18 10.05 0.01 3.70
C ASP A 18 9.15 0.38 4.88
N LEU A 19 7.89 -0.01 4.77
CA LEU A 19 6.94 0.08 5.87
C LEU A 19 7.21 -1.02 6.88
N THR A 20 6.76 -0.78 8.11
CA THR A 20 6.66 -1.75 9.19
C THR A 20 5.21 -2.22 9.39
N LEU A 21 4.99 -3.24 10.22
CA LEU A 21 3.63 -3.68 10.57
C LEU A 21 2.82 -2.58 11.26
N GLU A 22 3.47 -1.75 12.08
CA GLU A 22 2.82 -0.65 12.80
C GLU A 22 2.30 0.41 11.82
N ASP A 23 3.06 0.68 10.76
CA ASP A 23 2.68 1.63 9.72
C ASP A 23 1.39 1.24 8.99
N LEU A 24 0.99 -0.03 8.98
CA LEU A 24 -0.28 -0.46 8.38
C LEU A 24 -1.50 0.19 9.03
N ARG A 25 -1.38 0.61 10.30
CA ARG A 25 -2.42 1.36 11.03
C ARG A 25 -2.42 2.86 10.71
N ARG A 26 -1.52 3.30 9.83
CA ARG A 26 -1.34 4.70 9.44
C ARG A 26 -1.51 4.93 7.95
N VAL A 27 -1.65 3.85 7.17
CA VAL A 27 -2.03 3.91 5.75
C VAL A 27 -3.55 3.91 5.65
N TYR A 28 -4.15 5.09 5.53
CA TYR A 28 -5.60 5.23 5.33
C TYR A 28 -5.99 5.12 3.86
N VAL A 29 -7.08 4.41 3.61
CA VAL A 29 -7.59 4.10 2.28
C VAL A 29 -9.11 4.25 2.28
N LEU A 30 -9.61 4.97 1.28
CA LEU A 30 -11.03 4.99 0.97
C LEU A 30 -11.38 3.76 0.12
N VAL A 31 -12.22 2.88 0.65
CA VAL A 31 -12.69 1.67 -0.04
C VAL A 31 -14.21 1.55 -0.04
N PRO A 32 -14.80 0.84 -1.03
CA PRO A 32 -16.21 0.52 -0.98
C PRO A 32 -16.54 -0.28 0.28
N ARG A 33 -17.68 0.06 0.90
CA ARG A 33 -18.21 -0.71 2.02
C ARG A 33 -18.62 -2.11 1.56
N GLU A 34 -18.49 -3.08 2.47
CA GLU A 34 -18.93 -4.46 2.23
C GLU A 34 -20.46 -4.57 2.03
N ASP A 35 -21.24 -3.67 2.63
CA ASP A 35 -22.70 -3.62 2.47
C ASP A 35 -23.17 -2.89 1.20
N GLY A 36 -22.24 -2.37 0.39
CA GLY A 36 -22.53 -1.62 -0.84
C GLY A 36 -23.00 -0.18 -0.63
N SER A 37 -23.07 0.32 0.61
CA SER A 37 -23.61 1.65 0.95
C SER A 37 -22.59 2.79 0.80
N GLY A 38 -21.92 2.87 -0.35
CA GLY A 38 -20.90 3.88 -0.63
C GLY A 38 -19.51 3.47 -0.14
N ASN A 39 -18.72 4.45 0.33
CA ASN A 39 -17.32 4.24 0.70
C ASN A 39 -17.07 4.48 2.20
N GLU A 40 -16.05 3.84 2.73
CA GLU A 40 -15.54 4.02 4.08
C GLU A 40 -14.03 4.25 4.10
N ASN A 41 -13.55 4.98 5.09
CA ASN A 41 -12.13 5.23 5.29
C ASN A 41 -11.60 4.24 6.33
N LEU A 42 -10.73 3.33 5.92
CA LEU A 42 -10.14 2.30 6.76
C LEU A 42 -8.62 2.35 6.65
N THR A 43 -7.92 1.93 7.69
CA THR A 43 -6.50 1.65 7.59
C THR A 43 -6.27 0.32 6.88
N VAL A 44 -5.11 0.14 6.24
CA VAL A 44 -4.72 -1.15 5.65
C VAL A 44 -4.80 -2.30 6.65
N ALA A 45 -4.61 -2.03 7.95
CA ALA A 45 -4.77 -3.04 9.00
C ALA A 45 -6.24 -3.45 9.24
N GLU A 46 -7.20 -2.57 9.01
CA GLU A 46 -8.63 -2.78 9.31
C GLU A 46 -9.43 -3.38 8.13
N MET A 47 -8.92 -3.27 6.91
CA MET A 47 -9.61 -3.76 5.71
C MET A 47 -9.90 -5.27 5.80
N SER A 48 -11.01 -5.70 5.20
CA SER A 48 -11.22 -7.12 4.92
C SER A 48 -10.18 -7.65 3.92
N ASP A 49 -9.96 -8.96 3.86
CA ASP A 49 -9.07 -9.56 2.87
C ASP A 49 -9.55 -9.30 1.42
N ARG A 50 -10.88 -9.19 1.23
CA ARG A 50 -11.48 -8.85 -0.06
C ARG A 50 -11.18 -7.40 -0.44
N GLN A 51 -11.49 -6.46 0.44
CA GLN A 51 -11.20 -5.04 0.25
C GLN A 51 -9.72 -4.82 -0.04
N PHE A 52 -8.83 -5.45 0.74
CA PHE A 52 -7.39 -5.30 0.55
C PHE A 52 -6.95 -5.84 -0.82
N ARG A 53 -7.46 -7.02 -1.22
CA ARG A 53 -7.15 -7.63 -2.51
C ARG A 53 -7.57 -6.74 -3.68
N GLU A 54 -8.80 -6.25 -3.65
CA GLU A 54 -9.33 -5.37 -4.69
C GLU A 54 -8.52 -4.08 -4.78
N TRP A 55 -8.25 -3.46 -3.63
CA TRP A 55 -7.50 -2.22 -3.55
C TRP A 55 -6.05 -2.37 -4.03
N ILE A 56 -5.31 -3.39 -3.55
CA ILE A 56 -3.89 -3.55 -3.89
C ILE A 56 -3.70 -3.82 -5.38
N VAL A 57 -4.61 -4.58 -6.00
CA VAL A 57 -4.61 -4.84 -7.44
C VAL A 57 -4.92 -3.56 -8.21
N ALA A 58 -5.95 -2.81 -7.81
CA ALA A 58 -6.29 -1.54 -8.45
C ALA A 58 -5.14 -0.53 -8.35
N LYS A 59 -4.50 -0.44 -7.17
CA LYS A 59 -3.34 0.42 -6.94
C LYS A 59 -2.15 0.00 -7.80
N ALA A 60 -1.84 -1.30 -7.87
CA ALA A 60 -0.75 -1.81 -8.71
C ALA A 60 -1.00 -1.51 -10.20
N ALA A 61 -2.22 -1.78 -10.69
CA ALA A 61 -2.62 -1.54 -12.06
C ALA A 61 -2.53 -0.05 -12.44
N LEU A 62 -2.97 0.85 -11.56
CA LEU A 62 -2.86 2.31 -11.75
C LEU A 62 -1.41 2.77 -11.97
N HIS A 63 -0.45 2.06 -11.36
CA HIS A 63 0.98 2.37 -11.46
C HIS A 63 1.72 1.49 -12.47
N GLY A 64 1.03 0.65 -13.25
CA GLY A 64 1.64 -0.24 -14.24
C GLY A 64 2.50 -1.35 -13.62
N VAL A 65 2.26 -1.69 -12.36
CA VAL A 65 2.99 -2.74 -11.65
C VAL A 65 2.25 -4.07 -11.77
N PRO A 66 2.85 -5.13 -12.34
CA PRO A 66 2.25 -6.46 -12.37
C PRO A 66 2.13 -7.03 -10.96
N LEU A 67 0.91 -7.35 -10.51
CA LEU A 67 0.68 -7.90 -9.17
C LEU A 67 -0.44 -8.94 -9.22
N ILE A 68 -0.15 -10.14 -8.68
CA ILE A 68 -1.14 -11.20 -8.46
C ILE A 68 -1.23 -11.42 -6.95
N PRO A 69 -2.32 -11.01 -6.29
CA PRO A 69 -2.48 -11.18 -4.86
C PRO A 69 -2.86 -12.63 -4.52
N PRO A 70 -2.57 -13.11 -3.30
CA PRO A 70 -3.01 -14.43 -2.87
C PRO A 70 -4.54 -14.55 -2.87
N LEU A 71 -5.03 -15.72 -3.31
CA LEU A 71 -6.46 -16.06 -3.32
C LEU A 71 -7.00 -16.44 -1.93
N GLY A 72 -6.11 -16.79 -0.99
CA GLY A 72 -6.45 -17.15 0.39
C GLY A 72 -6.47 -15.97 1.37
N ARG A 73 -6.30 -16.29 2.67
CA ARG A 73 -6.23 -15.31 3.75
C ARG A 73 -5.05 -14.36 3.57
N ILE A 74 -5.29 -13.05 3.74
CA ILE A 74 -4.27 -12.01 3.60
C ILE A 74 -4.01 -11.37 4.98
N GLY A 75 -3.19 -12.05 5.79
CA GLY A 75 -2.73 -11.52 7.06
C GLY A 75 -1.86 -10.26 6.90
N LEU A 76 -1.65 -9.53 8.01
CA LEU A 76 -0.93 -8.27 8.03
C LEU A 76 0.49 -8.36 7.43
N GLU A 77 1.21 -9.44 7.68
CA GLU A 77 2.53 -9.72 7.10
C GLU A 77 2.49 -9.75 5.56
N THR A 78 1.48 -10.40 5.00
CA THR A 78 1.31 -10.47 3.55
C THR A 78 0.94 -9.10 2.98
N ARG A 79 0.09 -8.34 3.69
CA ARG A 79 -0.25 -6.96 3.30
C ARG A 79 1.00 -6.09 3.26
N LEU A 80 1.84 -6.18 4.29
CA LEU A 80 3.10 -5.47 4.40
C LEU A 80 4.03 -5.79 3.22
N ARG A 81 4.23 -7.08 2.93
CA ARG A 81 5.08 -7.54 1.82
C ARG A 81 4.60 -6.99 0.47
N LEU A 82 3.29 -6.98 0.23
CA LEU A 82 2.71 -6.46 -1.01
C LEU A 82 2.87 -4.94 -1.13
N LEU A 83 2.73 -4.20 -0.02
CA LEU A 83 3.00 -2.76 -0.01
C LEU A 83 4.47 -2.43 -0.26
N ASN A 84 5.40 -3.12 0.42
CA ASN A 84 6.83 -2.90 0.22
C ASN A 84 7.27 -3.33 -1.18
N TYR A 85 6.63 -4.36 -1.76
CA TYR A 85 6.81 -4.67 -3.19
C TYR A 85 6.44 -3.48 -4.07
N LEU A 86 5.27 -2.85 -3.88
CA LEU A 86 4.89 -1.66 -4.65
C LEU A 86 5.87 -0.50 -4.44
N ILE A 87 6.35 -0.28 -3.21
CA ILE A 87 7.37 0.72 -2.89
C ILE A 87 8.66 0.48 -3.68
N HIS A 88 9.14 -0.77 -3.72
CA HIS A 88 10.32 -1.14 -4.50
C HIS A 88 10.11 -0.94 -6.01
N GLN A 89 8.86 -1.04 -6.49
CA GLN A 89 8.49 -0.70 -7.87
C GLN A 89 8.30 0.82 -8.10
N GLY A 90 8.58 1.66 -7.10
CA GLY A 90 8.51 3.12 -7.19
C GLY A 90 7.15 3.73 -6.85
N VAL A 91 6.20 2.93 -6.36
CA VAL A 91 4.89 3.42 -5.90
C VAL A 91 5.04 4.08 -4.54
N ARG A 92 4.49 5.29 -4.38
CA ARG A 92 4.47 5.98 -3.08
C ARG A 92 3.25 5.58 -2.26
N ILE A 93 3.48 5.26 -1.00
CA ILE A 93 2.46 4.96 0.01
C ILE A 93 2.59 5.99 1.13
N TYR A 94 1.53 6.75 1.39
CA TYR A 94 1.58 7.84 2.37
C TYR A 94 1.03 7.38 3.72
N LEU A 95 1.72 7.81 4.78
CA LEU A 95 1.34 7.59 6.16
C LEU A 95 0.71 8.87 6.71
N ILE A 96 -0.35 8.72 7.50
CA ILE A 96 -0.89 9.84 8.28
C ILE A 96 -0.15 9.90 9.62
N ASP A 97 0.26 11.11 10.02
CA ASP A 97 0.83 11.33 11.33
C ASP A 97 -0.27 11.58 12.36
N GLN A 98 -0.23 10.87 13.48
CA GLN A 98 -1.22 11.00 14.55
C GLN A 98 -1.04 12.30 15.37
N SER A 99 0.02 13.06 15.10
CA SER A 99 0.34 14.33 15.77
C SER A 99 -0.50 15.53 15.29
N SER A 100 -1.37 15.35 14.31
CA SER A 100 -2.23 16.42 13.78
C SER A 100 -3.56 16.48 14.54
N THR A 101 -3.55 16.95 15.79
CA THR A 101 -4.74 17.40 16.52
C THR A 101 -4.43 18.64 17.33
#